data_AF-A0A7C3TV22-F1
#
_entry.id   AF-A0A7C3TV22-F1
#
_cell.length_a   1.000
_cell.length_b   1.000
_cell.length_c   1.000
_cell.angle_alpha   90.00
_cell.angle_beta   90.00
_cell.angle_gamma   90.00
#
_symmetry.space_group_name_H-M   'P 1'
#
loop_
_entity.id
_entity.type
_entity.pdbx_description
1 polymer ?
#
loop_
_entity_poly.entity_id
_entity_poly.type
_entity_poly.pdbx_seq_one_letter_code
_entity_poly.pdbx_strand_id
1 'polypeptide(L)'
;MKNENIILAVDTSTHILSMSVYKNGEIFCLSKESSDHSENLTIVLDKLLKKSKLVLNDINLLAVNTGPGSFTGLRIGLSFVKLLAKCFKIKIVSTTSFSMLVYEFVKKYKIKENCKITTLVPSVKNEFYFCKFYFENKKIQRVLKYGYIKQTEINLEETDYFVIPEFFNNTEKNFIKLNFSSEKIISMVLDKNKMLYKIVKYQKLFPFYIRHTYY
;
A
#
# COMPACT_ATOMS: atom_id res chain seq x y z
N MET A 1 1.56 23.91 -21.68
CA MET A 1 0.91 22.59 -21.76
C MET A 1 1.70 21.55 -20.96
N LYS A 2 1.15 21.08 -19.83
CA LYS A 2 1.15 19.70 -19.31
C LYS A 2 0.48 19.74 -17.93
N ASN A 3 -0.85 19.82 -17.93
CA ASN A 3 -1.70 19.69 -16.74
C ASN A 3 -2.19 18.24 -16.54
N GLU A 4 -1.56 17.27 -17.21
CA GLU A 4 -1.89 15.86 -17.00
C GLU A 4 -1.13 15.38 -15.76
N ASN A 5 -1.87 15.05 -14.70
CA ASN A 5 -1.30 14.37 -13.53
C ASN A 5 -1.03 12.92 -13.90
N ILE A 6 0.22 12.61 -14.23
CA ILE A 6 0.69 11.25 -14.50
C ILE A 6 1.32 10.68 -13.23
N ILE A 7 0.74 9.59 -12.74
CA ILE A 7 1.17 8.91 -11.51
C ILE A 7 1.62 7.51 -11.86
N LEU A 8 2.84 7.15 -11.45
CA LEU A 8 3.34 5.78 -11.48
C LEU A 8 3.26 5.21 -10.07
N ALA A 9 2.47 4.17 -9.88
CA ALA A 9 2.38 3.46 -8.60
C ALA A 9 3.11 2.12 -8.65
N VAL A 10 3.82 1.79 -7.57
CA VAL A 10 4.59 0.56 -7.42
C VAL A 10 4.26 -0.10 -6.08
N ASP A 11 3.88 -1.37 -6.11
CA ASP A 11 3.69 -2.20 -4.92
C ASP A 11 4.47 -3.52 -5.06
N THR A 12 5.27 -3.81 -4.05
CA THR A 12 6.12 -5.01 -3.92
C THR A 12 6.00 -5.61 -2.52
N SER A 13 4.94 -5.22 -1.80
CA SER A 13 4.69 -5.65 -0.42
C SER A 13 4.11 -7.06 -0.31
N THR A 14 3.74 -7.69 -1.42
CA THR A 14 3.22 -9.06 -1.48
C THR A 14 4.14 -9.93 -2.34
N HIS A 15 3.72 -11.16 -2.63
CA HIS A 15 4.38 -12.04 -3.62
C HIS A 15 4.06 -11.63 -5.08
N ILE A 16 3.32 -10.54 -5.27
CA ILE A 16 2.98 -9.97 -6.57
C ILE A 16 3.64 -8.60 -6.69
N LEU A 17 4.45 -8.43 -7.72
CA LEU A 17 4.85 -7.11 -8.21
C LEU A 17 3.67 -6.48 -8.93
N SER A 18 3.14 -5.39 -8.40
CA SER A 18 2.10 -4.59 -9.06
C SER A 18 2.66 -3.23 -9.46
N MET A 19 2.44 -2.83 -10.70
CA MET A 19 2.78 -1.49 -11.18
C MET A 19 1.68 -0.94 -12.07
N SER A 20 1.28 0.31 -11.83
CA SER A 20 0.22 0.97 -12.60
C SER A 20 0.55 2.40 -12.96
N VAL A 21 0.06 2.83 -14.12
CA VAL A 21 0.15 4.20 -14.60
C VAL A 21 -1.26 4.79 -14.61
N TYR A 22 -1.42 5.93 -13.95
CA TYR A 22 -2.60 6.77 -14.07
C TYR A 22 -2.31 7.92 -15.03
N LYS A 23 -3.22 8.14 -15.97
CA LYS A 23 -3.15 9.16 -17.01
C LYS A 23 -4.58 9.50 -17.43
N ASN A 24 -4.84 10.78 -17.71
CA ASN A 24 -6.12 11.24 -18.28
C ASN A 24 -7.38 10.86 -17.48
N GLY A 25 -7.29 10.83 -16.14
CA GLY A 25 -8.46 10.55 -15.31
C GLY A 25 -8.65 9.08 -14.93
N GLU A 26 -7.82 8.17 -15.45
CA GLU A 26 -8.01 6.73 -15.27
C GLU A 26 -6.70 5.96 -15.06
N ILE A 27 -6.82 4.71 -14.59
CA ILE A 27 -5.72 3.74 -14.55
C ILE A 27 -5.49 3.24 -15.99
N PHE A 28 -4.59 3.89 -16.72
CA PHE A 28 -4.34 3.61 -18.13
C PHE A 28 -3.75 2.21 -18.37
N CYS A 29 -2.81 1.79 -17.52
CA CYS A 29 -2.27 0.43 -17.57
C CYS A 29 -1.86 -0.08 -16.18
N LEU A 30 -1.93 -1.41 -16.03
CA LEU A 30 -1.62 -2.15 -14.82
C LEU A 30 -0.92 -3.46 -15.23
N SER A 31 0.13 -3.83 -14.51
CA SER A 31 0.79 -5.13 -14.61
C SER A 31 0.89 -5.72 -13.21
N LYS A 32 0.64 -7.03 -13.11
CA LYS A 32 0.72 -7.85 -11.89
C LYS A 32 1.50 -9.11 -12.24
N GLU A 33 2.70 -9.24 -11.70
CA GLU A 33 3.63 -10.33 -12.00
C GLU A 33 4.05 -11.02 -10.69
N SER A 34 4.39 -12.31 -10.72
CA SER A 34 4.96 -12.98 -9.55
C SER A 34 6.32 -12.39 -9.17
N SER A 35 6.62 -12.32 -7.87
CA SER A 35 7.84 -11.71 -7.34
C SER A 35 9.09 -12.59 -7.44
N ASP A 36 8.95 -13.85 -7.85
CA ASP A 36 10.01 -14.87 -7.79
C ASP A 36 11.12 -14.71 -8.84
N HIS A 37 11.05 -13.64 -9.64
CA HIS A 37 12.07 -13.25 -10.61
C HIS A 37 12.38 -11.76 -10.43
N SER A 38 13.19 -11.41 -9.41
CA SER A 38 13.54 -10.02 -9.05
C SER A 38 14.20 -9.17 -10.17
N GLU A 39 14.34 -9.70 -11.39
CA GLU A 39 14.72 -9.02 -12.63
C GLU A 39 13.57 -8.23 -13.31
N ASN A 40 12.35 -8.25 -12.76
CA ASN A 40 11.16 -7.82 -13.50
C ASN A 40 10.78 -6.32 -13.38
N LEU A 41 11.31 -5.54 -12.42
CA LEU A 41 10.83 -4.16 -12.17
C LEU A 41 11.07 -3.20 -13.35
N THR A 42 12.28 -3.21 -13.91
CA THR A 42 12.65 -2.38 -15.07
C THR A 42 11.92 -2.83 -16.32
N ILE A 43 11.73 -4.14 -16.50
CA ILE A 43 10.99 -4.73 -17.62
C ILE A 43 9.52 -4.34 -17.56
N VAL A 44 8.87 -4.46 -16.40
CA VAL A 44 7.48 -4.04 -16.19
C VAL A 44 7.33 -2.54 -16.41
N LEU A 45 8.26 -1.73 -15.89
CA LEU A 45 8.25 -0.29 -16.12
C LEU A 45 8.35 0.03 -17.62
N ASP A 46 9.31 -0.57 -18.33
CA ASP A 46 9.48 -0.35 -19.78
C ASP A 46 8.23 -0.73 -20.57
N LYS A 47 7.62 -1.89 -20.27
CA LYS A 47 6.34 -2.32 -20.86
C LYS A 47 5.22 -1.29 -20.61
N LEU A 48 5.08 -0.79 -19.38
CA LEU A 48 4.04 0.19 -19.03
C LEU A 48 4.27 1.54 -19.70
N LEU A 49 5.52 2.03 -19.75
CA LEU A 49 5.89 3.27 -20.43
C LEU A 49 5.65 3.19 -21.94
N LYS A 50 6.07 2.09 -22.59
CA LYS A 50 5.81 1.84 -24.01
C LYS A 50 4.31 1.79 -24.30
N LYS A 51 3.53 1.04 -23.51
CA LYS A 51 2.07 0.95 -23.65
C LYS A 51 1.38 2.30 -23.49
N SER A 52 1.85 3.13 -22.56
CA SER A 52 1.30 4.47 -22.28
C SER A 52 1.84 5.58 -23.17
N LYS A 53 2.81 5.27 -24.04
CA LYS A 53 3.56 6.21 -24.87
C LYS A 53 4.16 7.35 -24.03
N LEU A 54 4.77 6.98 -22.91
CA LEU A 54 5.39 7.90 -21.96
C LEU A 54 6.88 7.65 -21.84
N VAL A 55 7.61 8.66 -21.39
CA VAL A 55 8.96 8.53 -20.86
C VAL A 55 8.97 8.85 -19.36
N LEU A 56 10.05 8.50 -18.64
CA LEU A 56 10.15 8.75 -17.20
C LEU A 56 10.01 10.23 -16.82
N ASN A 57 10.45 11.15 -17.69
CA ASN A 57 10.29 12.59 -17.48
C ASN A 57 8.82 13.07 -17.53
N ASP A 58 7.90 12.25 -18.05
CA ASP A 58 6.47 12.58 -18.03
C ASP A 58 5.81 12.29 -16.69
N ILE A 59 6.41 11.41 -15.86
CA ILE A 59 5.85 11.02 -14.57
C ILE A 59 5.98 12.16 -13.57
N ASN A 60 4.87 12.62 -13.00
CA ASN A 60 4.88 13.74 -12.06
C ASN A 60 4.95 13.27 -10.59
N LEU A 61 4.48 12.05 -10.34
CA LEU A 61 4.38 11.51 -8.99
C LEU A 61 4.67 10.00 -8.99
N LEU A 62 5.50 9.59 -8.05
CA LEU A 62 5.69 8.18 -7.68
C LEU A 62 4.84 7.88 -6.46
N ALA A 63 4.02 6.83 -6.53
CA ALA A 63 3.20 6.37 -5.43
C ALA A 63 3.62 4.96 -5.01
N VAL A 64 3.85 4.73 -3.73
CA VAL A 64 4.48 3.49 -3.28
C VAL A 64 3.99 3.00 -1.93
N ASN A 65 3.84 1.68 -1.79
CA ASN A 65 3.57 1.05 -0.51
C ASN A 65 4.90 0.78 0.23
N THR A 66 5.00 1.27 1.47
CA THR A 66 6.17 1.04 2.31
C THR A 66 6.07 -0.22 3.16
N GLY A 67 4.93 -0.90 3.18
CA GLY A 67 4.69 -2.10 3.97
C GLY A 67 3.77 -1.84 5.18
N PRO A 68 3.64 -2.79 6.13
CA PRO A 68 4.40 -4.05 6.22
C PRO A 68 4.05 -5.05 5.13
N GLY A 69 4.90 -6.06 4.93
CA GLY A 69 4.73 -7.07 3.89
C GLY A 69 6.06 -7.79 3.58
N SER A 70 6.20 -8.29 2.36
CA SER A 70 7.38 -8.97 1.84
C SER A 70 8.66 -8.20 2.16
N PHE A 71 9.52 -8.79 2.98
CA PHE A 71 10.77 -8.16 3.43
C PHE A 71 11.71 -7.89 2.25
N THR A 72 11.90 -8.89 1.39
CA THR A 72 12.74 -8.78 0.20
C THR A 72 12.08 -7.87 -0.84
N GLY A 73 10.78 -8.06 -1.12
CA GLY A 73 10.04 -7.29 -2.12
C GLY A 73 10.06 -5.78 -1.83
N LEU A 74 9.71 -5.39 -0.61
CA LEU A 74 9.70 -3.98 -0.19
C LEU A 74 11.07 -3.32 -0.36
N ARG A 75 12.17 -3.99 0.03
CA ARG A 75 13.52 -3.42 -0.11
C ARG A 75 13.90 -3.19 -1.57
N ILE A 76 13.59 -4.16 -2.43
CA ILE A 76 13.88 -4.06 -3.87
C ILE A 76 13.03 -2.93 -4.48
N GLY A 77 11.71 -2.96 -4.29
CA GLY A 77 10.80 -1.96 -4.88
C GLY A 77 11.04 -0.54 -4.37
N LEU A 78 11.30 -0.36 -3.08
CA LEU A 78 11.58 0.96 -2.52
C LEU A 78 12.93 1.51 -2.98
N SER A 79 13.95 0.65 -3.15
CA SER A 79 15.24 1.06 -3.72
C SER A 79 15.09 1.51 -5.17
N PHE A 80 14.29 0.78 -5.95
CA PHE A 80 13.94 1.14 -7.32
C PHE A 80 13.23 2.50 -7.39
N VAL A 81 12.16 2.71 -6.61
CA VAL A 81 11.44 3.98 -6.56
C VAL A 81 12.33 5.13 -6.09
N LYS A 82 13.21 4.88 -5.11
CA LYS A 82 14.19 5.86 -4.61
C LYS A 82 15.15 6.29 -5.71
N LEU A 83 15.64 5.36 -6.52
CA LEU A 83 16.51 5.66 -7.65
C LEU A 83 15.80 6.51 -8.71
N LEU A 84 14.58 6.13 -9.10
CA LEU A 84 13.79 6.90 -10.06
C LEU A 84 13.54 8.33 -9.56
N ALA A 85 13.10 8.49 -8.32
CA ALA A 85 12.87 9.79 -7.71
C ALA A 85 14.13 10.66 -7.68
N LYS A 86 15.30 10.06 -7.39
CA LYS A 86 16.58 10.77 -7.35
C LYS A 86 17.02 11.23 -8.75
N CYS A 87 17.03 10.32 -9.74
CA CYS A 87 17.52 10.60 -11.07
C CYS A 87 16.62 11.57 -11.85
N PHE A 88 15.30 11.40 -11.72
CA PHE A 88 14.31 12.17 -12.48
C PHE A 88 13.67 13.30 -11.66
N LYS A 89 14.12 13.51 -10.41
CA LYS A 89 13.62 14.54 -9.49
C LYS A 89 12.09 14.48 -9.27
N ILE A 90 11.53 13.27 -9.28
CA ILE A 90 10.08 13.04 -9.16
C ILE A 90 9.67 13.04 -7.68
N LYS A 91 8.53 13.65 -7.36
CA LYS A 91 7.96 13.62 -6.00
C LYS A 91 7.48 12.21 -5.65
N ILE A 92 7.55 11.84 -4.37
CA ILE A 92 7.07 10.55 -3.88
C ILE A 92 5.95 10.76 -2.87
N VAL A 93 4.87 9.98 -3.01
CA VAL A 93 3.91 9.70 -1.94
C VAL A 93 4.04 8.24 -1.50
N SER A 94 4.09 8.03 -0.19
CA SER A 94 4.11 6.70 0.41
C SER A 94 2.84 6.42 1.19
N THR A 95 2.39 5.17 1.13
CA THR A 95 1.35 4.59 1.97
C THR A 95 1.86 3.36 2.73
N THR A 96 0.99 2.74 3.53
CA THR A 96 1.22 1.46 4.19
C THR A 96 0.17 0.44 3.77
N SER A 97 0.50 -0.84 3.87
CA SER A 97 -0.45 -1.94 3.61
C SER A 97 -1.68 -1.83 4.49
N PHE A 98 -1.51 -1.37 5.75
CA PHE A 98 -2.61 -1.05 6.66
C PHE A 98 -3.56 0.01 6.09
N SER A 99 -3.00 1.15 5.67
CA SER A 99 -3.76 2.24 5.07
C SER A 99 -4.55 1.77 3.84
N MET A 100 -3.94 0.92 3.02
CA MET A 100 -4.57 0.38 1.81
C MET A 100 -5.74 -0.54 2.18
N LEU A 101 -5.56 -1.43 3.15
CA LEU A 101 -6.62 -2.33 3.63
C LEU A 101 -7.81 -1.57 4.19
N VAL A 102 -7.60 -0.61 5.09
CA VAL A 102 -8.70 0.16 5.69
C VAL A 102 -9.41 1.04 4.67
N TYR A 103 -8.66 1.64 3.72
CA TYR A 103 -9.24 2.41 2.63
C TYR A 103 -10.15 1.56 1.75
N GLU A 104 -9.68 0.38 1.32
CA GLU A 104 -10.48 -0.52 0.50
C GLU A 104 -11.70 -1.04 1.25
N PHE A 105 -11.57 -1.32 2.55
CA PHE A 105 -12.69 -1.76 3.38
C PHE A 105 -13.80 -0.71 3.45
N VAL A 106 -13.46 0.53 3.81
CA VAL A 106 -14.41 1.64 3.92
C VAL A 106 -15.05 1.98 2.57
N LYS A 107 -14.31 1.81 1.46
CA LYS A 107 -14.81 2.08 0.12
C LYS A 107 -15.77 0.99 -0.38
N LYS A 108 -15.50 -0.28 -0.07
CA LYS A 108 -16.24 -1.43 -0.58
C LYS A 108 -17.49 -1.75 0.24
N TYR A 109 -17.47 -1.47 1.55
CA TYR A 109 -18.54 -1.86 2.46
C TYR A 109 -19.23 -0.65 3.08
N LYS A 110 -20.55 -0.78 3.30
CA LYS A 110 -21.30 0.15 4.13
C LYS A 110 -21.02 -0.18 5.60
N ILE A 111 -20.16 0.62 6.23
CA ILE A 111 -19.73 0.41 7.62
C ILE A 111 -20.47 1.33 8.58
N LYS A 112 -20.57 0.91 9.84
CA LYS A 112 -21.16 1.71 10.92
C LYS A 112 -20.26 2.92 11.22
N GLU A 113 -20.84 4.08 11.49
CA GLU A 113 -20.10 5.21 12.07
C GLU A 113 -19.65 4.90 13.50
N ASN A 114 -18.59 5.56 13.95
CA ASN A 114 -18.02 5.40 15.29
C ASN A 114 -17.60 3.95 15.57
N CYS A 115 -16.87 3.35 14.63
CA CYS A 115 -16.38 1.96 14.76
C CYS A 115 -14.85 1.86 14.75
N LYS A 116 -14.34 0.85 15.44
CA LYS A 116 -12.94 0.46 15.52
C LYS A 116 -12.64 -0.59 14.47
N ILE A 117 -11.61 -0.33 13.67
CA ILE A 117 -11.16 -1.21 12.60
C ILE A 117 -9.71 -1.58 12.88
N THR A 118 -9.40 -2.88 12.94
CA THR A 118 -8.02 -3.35 13.06
C THR A 118 -7.61 -4.02 11.76
N THR A 119 -6.58 -3.47 11.11
CA THR A 119 -5.95 -4.12 9.97
C THR A 119 -4.81 -4.99 10.45
N LEU A 120 -4.75 -6.23 10.00
CA LEU A 120 -3.73 -7.21 10.35
C LEU A 120 -2.98 -7.62 9.09
N VAL A 121 -1.65 -7.53 9.09
CA VAL A 121 -0.80 -7.96 7.97
C VAL A 121 0.13 -9.06 8.48
N PRO A 122 0.16 -10.25 7.84
CA PRO A 122 1.01 -11.35 8.28
C PRO A 122 2.49 -10.97 8.33
N SER A 123 3.16 -11.48 9.35
CA SER A 123 4.62 -11.47 9.52
C SER A 123 5.14 -12.91 9.31
N VAL A 124 6.01 -13.39 10.19
CA VAL A 124 6.42 -14.80 10.27
C VAL A 124 5.30 -15.67 10.90
N LYS A 125 5.57 -16.97 11.10
CA LYS A 125 4.54 -17.98 11.47
C LYS A 125 3.67 -17.54 12.66
N ASN A 126 2.36 -17.41 12.43
CA ASN A 126 1.30 -17.09 13.42
C ASN A 126 1.45 -15.72 14.08
N GLU A 127 2.04 -14.78 13.36
CA GLU A 127 2.40 -13.46 13.85
C GLU A 127 1.90 -12.38 12.87
N PHE A 128 1.42 -11.26 13.39
CA PHE A 128 0.85 -10.16 12.61
C PHE A 128 1.43 -8.83 13.02
N TYR A 129 1.70 -7.99 12.02
CA TYR A 129 1.71 -6.55 12.27
C TYR A 129 0.27 -6.05 12.29
N PHE A 130 -0.02 -5.07 13.14
CA PHE A 130 -1.36 -4.49 13.21
C PHE A 130 -1.36 -2.97 13.26
N CYS A 131 -2.50 -2.40 12.86
CA CYS A 131 -2.79 -0.98 13.03
C CYS A 131 -4.28 -0.83 13.36
N LYS A 132 -4.60 -0.04 14.40
CA LYS A 132 -5.98 0.28 14.78
C LYS A 132 -6.38 1.63 14.19
N PHE A 133 -7.55 1.66 13.59
CA PHE A 133 -8.20 2.83 13.02
C PHE A 133 -9.56 3.04 13.69
N TYR A 134 -10.03 4.28 13.64
CA TYR A 134 -11.38 4.66 14.02
C TYR A 134 -12.03 5.32 12.82
N PHE A 135 -13.23 4.89 12.50
CA PHE A 135 -14.04 5.48 11.45
C PHE A 135 -15.14 6.33 12.09
N GLU A 136 -15.08 7.63 11.80
CA GLU A 136 -16.00 8.63 12.32
C GLU A 136 -16.16 9.77 11.30
N ASN A 137 -17.39 10.25 11.13
CA ASN A 137 -17.72 11.38 10.25
C ASN A 137 -17.23 11.14 8.81
N LYS A 138 -17.41 9.91 8.30
CA LYS A 138 -16.91 9.45 7.00
C LYS A 138 -15.39 9.58 6.81
N LYS A 139 -14.63 9.67 7.89
CA LYS A 139 -13.18 9.82 7.88
C LYS A 139 -12.52 8.68 8.63
N ILE A 140 -11.36 8.27 8.12
CA ILE A 140 -10.52 7.26 8.74
C ILE A 140 -9.47 8.00 9.57
N GLN A 141 -9.45 7.73 10.87
CA GLN A 141 -8.46 8.23 11.81
C GLN A 141 -7.59 7.08 12.28
N ARG A 142 -6.26 7.27 12.33
CA ARG A 142 -5.36 6.25 12.89
C ARG A 142 -5.25 6.47 14.40
N VAL A 143 -5.65 5.47 15.18
CA VAL A 143 -5.74 5.56 16.65
C VAL A 143 -4.44 5.11 17.33
N LEU A 144 -3.86 3.98 16.89
CA LEU A 144 -2.61 3.45 17.45
C LEU A 144 -1.44 3.60 16.49
N LYS A 145 -0.24 3.73 17.08
CA LYS A 145 1.02 3.41 16.38
C LYS A 145 1.01 1.93 16.05
N TYR A 146 1.66 1.60 14.96
CA TYR A 146 1.74 0.24 14.47
C TYR A 146 2.29 -0.70 15.55
N GLY A 147 1.71 -1.90 15.65
CA GLY A 147 2.05 -2.89 16.67
C GLY A 147 2.33 -4.27 16.09
N TYR A 148 2.63 -5.19 17.00
CA TYR A 148 3.03 -6.55 16.70
C TYR A 148 2.24 -7.52 17.61
N ILE A 149 1.61 -8.49 16.95
CA ILE A 149 0.53 -9.41 17.31
C ILE A 149 0.76 -10.92 17.23
N LYS A 150 0.75 -11.76 18.28
CA LYS A 150 0.60 -13.20 18.02
C LYS A 150 -0.85 -13.54 17.71
N GLN A 151 -1.09 -14.52 16.84
CA GLN A 151 -2.46 -14.95 16.50
C GLN A 151 -3.28 -15.32 17.73
N THR A 152 -2.67 -16.02 18.68
CA THR A 152 -3.31 -16.47 19.93
C THR A 152 -3.65 -15.33 20.90
N GLU A 153 -3.06 -14.14 20.70
CA GLU A 153 -3.24 -12.97 21.56
C GLU A 153 -4.25 -11.96 20.96
N ILE A 154 -4.79 -12.24 19.76
CA ILE A 154 -5.78 -11.36 19.12
C ILE A 154 -7.08 -11.39 19.93
N ASN A 155 -7.37 -10.29 20.62
CA ASN A 155 -8.65 -10.10 21.28
C ASN A 155 -9.71 -9.62 20.27
N LEU A 156 -10.68 -10.48 19.96
CA LEU A 156 -11.76 -10.17 19.01
C LEU A 156 -12.78 -9.15 19.55
N GLU A 157 -12.88 -8.95 20.87
CA GLU A 157 -13.90 -8.09 21.48
C GLU A 157 -13.54 -6.59 21.45
N GLU A 158 -12.27 -6.25 21.23
CA GLU A 158 -11.80 -4.85 21.23
C GLU A 158 -12.03 -4.10 19.92
N THR A 159 -12.47 -4.79 18.87
CA THR A 159 -12.50 -4.29 17.49
C THR A 159 -13.82 -4.69 16.82
N ASP A 160 -14.48 -3.76 16.14
CA ASP A 160 -15.70 -4.05 15.39
C ASP A 160 -15.41 -4.82 14.09
N TYR A 161 -14.29 -4.52 13.43
CA TYR A 161 -13.90 -5.15 12.16
C TYR A 161 -12.42 -5.49 12.08
N PHE A 162 -12.11 -6.75 11.75
CA PHE A 162 -10.77 -7.17 11.36
C PHE A 162 -10.64 -7.24 9.84
N VAL A 163 -9.62 -6.58 9.31
CA VAL A 163 -9.35 -6.55 7.88
C VAL A 163 -7.95 -7.12 7.61
N ILE A 164 -7.87 -8.14 6.76
CA ILE A 164 -6.62 -8.86 6.42
C ILE A 164 -6.39 -8.87 4.91
N PRO A 165 -5.13 -9.03 4.45
CA PRO A 165 -4.84 -9.32 3.07
C PRO A 165 -5.47 -10.63 2.61
N GLU A 166 -6.03 -10.64 1.41
CA GLU A 166 -6.72 -11.81 0.84
C GLU A 166 -5.79 -13.03 0.63
N PHE A 167 -4.51 -12.79 0.35
CA PHE A 167 -3.50 -13.85 0.21
C PHE A 167 -3.20 -14.61 1.52
N PHE A 168 -3.74 -14.15 2.65
CA PHE A 168 -3.56 -14.83 3.91
C PHE A 168 -4.63 -15.92 4.11
N ASN A 169 -4.17 -17.16 4.16
CA ASN A 169 -4.99 -18.32 4.47
C ASN A 169 -5.32 -18.37 5.98
N ASN A 170 -6.28 -17.56 6.42
CA ASN A 170 -6.94 -17.74 7.72
C ASN A 170 -8.32 -18.41 7.56
N THR A 171 -8.64 -19.30 8.48
CA THR A 171 -9.92 -20.00 8.61
C THR A 171 -10.93 -19.27 9.51
N GLU A 172 -10.53 -18.20 10.19
CA GLU A 172 -11.42 -17.38 11.01
C GLU A 172 -12.48 -16.68 10.14
N LYS A 173 -13.75 -17.06 10.33
CA LYS A 173 -14.88 -16.61 9.51
C LYS A 173 -15.17 -15.11 9.62
N ASN A 174 -14.71 -14.45 10.68
CA ASN A 174 -15.05 -13.05 10.98
C ASN A 174 -14.07 -12.04 10.35
N PHE A 175 -13.03 -12.51 9.66
CA PHE A 175 -12.03 -11.63 9.06
C PHE A 175 -12.41 -11.23 7.64
N ILE A 176 -12.39 -9.93 7.39
CA ILE A 176 -12.67 -9.35 6.08
C ILE A 176 -11.40 -9.39 5.25
N LYS A 177 -11.41 -10.24 4.23
CA LYS A 177 -10.29 -10.44 3.31
C LYS A 177 -10.37 -9.45 2.16
N LEU A 178 -9.29 -8.70 1.95
CA LEU A 178 -9.19 -7.72 0.87
C LEU A 178 -7.84 -7.79 0.17
N ASN A 179 -7.88 -7.68 -1.15
CA ASN A 179 -6.71 -7.45 -1.96
C ASN A 179 -6.34 -5.97 -2.02
N PHE A 180 -5.04 -5.71 -2.13
CA PHE A 180 -4.51 -4.37 -2.37
C PHE A 180 -3.29 -4.45 -3.28
N SER A 181 -3.10 -3.42 -4.09
CA SER A 181 -2.06 -3.35 -5.12
C SER A 181 -1.89 -1.91 -5.61
N SER A 182 -1.05 -1.68 -6.62
CA SER A 182 -0.60 -0.34 -7.02
C SER A 182 -1.73 0.60 -7.43
N GLU A 183 -2.79 0.12 -8.07
CA GLU A 183 -3.96 0.91 -8.47
C GLU A 183 -4.76 1.45 -7.26
N LYS A 184 -4.71 0.74 -6.13
CA LYS A 184 -5.37 1.17 -4.89
C LYS A 184 -4.61 2.31 -4.22
N ILE A 185 -3.28 2.33 -4.35
CA ILE A 185 -2.46 3.47 -3.92
C ILE A 185 -2.89 4.73 -4.67
N ILE A 186 -3.08 4.64 -5.99
CA ILE A 186 -3.51 5.76 -6.83
C ILE A 186 -4.89 6.25 -6.38
N SER A 187 -5.86 5.35 -6.23
CA SER A 187 -7.22 5.70 -5.79
C SER A 187 -7.20 6.48 -4.48
N MET A 188 -6.44 5.99 -3.49
CA MET A 188 -6.31 6.63 -2.19
C MET A 188 -5.61 8.00 -2.26
N VAL A 189 -4.63 8.17 -3.16
CA VAL A 189 -3.96 9.46 -3.40
C VAL A 189 -4.91 10.47 -4.04
N LEU A 190 -5.72 10.03 -5.02
CA LEU A 190 -6.69 10.88 -5.73
C LEU A 190 -7.84 11.35 -4.84
N ASP A 191 -8.29 10.50 -3.92
CA ASP A 191 -9.31 10.84 -2.92
C ASP A 191 -8.82 11.83 -1.85
N LYS A 192 -7.55 12.26 -1.94
CA LYS A 192 -6.90 13.22 -1.03
C LYS A 192 -7.05 12.83 0.44
N ASN A 193 -7.08 11.53 0.74
CA ASN A 193 -7.17 11.02 2.09
C ASN A 193 -5.80 11.16 2.78
N LYS A 194 -5.41 12.40 3.12
CA LYS A 194 -4.08 12.79 3.62
C LYS A 194 -3.69 12.10 4.93
N MET A 195 -4.61 11.42 5.60
CA MET A 195 -4.33 10.60 6.79
C MET A 195 -3.69 9.25 6.45
N LEU A 196 -3.85 8.79 5.20
CA LEU A 196 -3.47 7.44 4.78
C LEU A 196 -2.20 7.39 3.92
N TYR A 197 -1.76 8.52 3.37
CA TYR A 197 -0.50 8.67 2.66
C TYR A 197 0.25 9.93 3.10
N LYS A 198 1.54 9.98 2.82
CA LYS A 198 2.39 11.16 3.07
C LYS A 198 3.33 11.43 1.91
N ILE A 199 3.67 12.70 1.71
CA ILE A 199 4.76 13.08 0.81
C ILE A 199 6.09 12.79 1.52
N VAL A 200 7.02 12.16 0.81
CA VAL A 200 8.29 11.69 1.35
C VAL A 200 9.44 12.08 0.43
N LYS A 201 10.55 12.54 1.02
CA LYS A 201 11.81 12.71 0.29
C LYS A 201 12.44 11.34 0.04
N TYR A 202 13.05 11.13 -1.13
CA TYR A 202 13.65 9.84 -1.48
C TYR A 202 14.69 9.35 -0.45
N GLN A 203 15.41 10.25 0.22
CA GLN A 203 16.37 9.89 1.28
C GLN A 203 15.70 9.24 2.50
N LYS A 204 14.42 9.55 2.74
CA LYS A 204 13.60 9.04 3.86
C LYS A 204 12.65 7.92 3.42
N LEU A 205 12.76 7.42 2.19
CA LEU A 205 11.97 6.29 1.71
C LEU A 205 12.62 4.99 2.19
N PHE A 206 12.06 4.41 3.24
CA PHE A 206 12.49 3.15 3.84
C PHE A 206 11.31 2.21 4.04
N PRO A 207 11.54 0.89 4.00
CA PRO A 207 10.50 -0.04 4.33
C PRO A 207 9.97 0.17 5.75
N PHE A 208 8.71 -0.12 5.90
CA PHE A 208 8.03 -0.21 7.15
C PHE A 208 8.43 -1.51 7.85
N TYR A 209 9.38 -1.46 8.78
CA TYR A 209 9.65 -2.57 9.70
C TYR A 209 9.60 -2.07 11.13
N ILE A 210 8.72 -2.66 11.92
CA ILE A 210 8.71 -2.54 13.38
C ILE A 210 9.58 -3.68 13.89
N ARG A 211 10.76 -3.36 14.43
CA ARG A 211 11.49 -4.32 15.27
C ARG A 211 11.67 -3.85 16.71
N HIS A 212 11.39 -2.58 17.02
CA HIS A 212 11.73 -1.99 18.33
C HIS A 212 10.77 -0.90 18.82
N THR A 213 9.47 -1.14 18.79
CA THR A 213 8.53 -0.34 19.61
C THR A 213 7.49 -1.28 20.20
N TYR A 214 7.90 -2.00 21.23
CA TYR A 214 6.98 -2.54 22.23
C TYR A 214 6.70 -1.40 23.20
N TYR A 215 5.45 -0.98 23.30
CA TYR A 215 4.97 -0.23 24.46
C TYR A 215 4.40 -1.24 25.45
#